data_AF-A0A959K439-F1
#
_entry.id   AF-A0A959K439-F1
#
_cell.length_a   1.000
_cell.length_b   1.000
_cell.length_c   1.000
_cell.angle_alpha   90.00
_cell.angle_beta   90.00
_cell.angle_gamma   90.00
#
_symmetry.space_group_name_H-M   'P 1'
#
loop_
_entity.id
_entity.type
_entity.pdbx_description
1 polymer ?
#
loop_
_entity_poly.entity_id
_entity_poly.type
_entity_poly.pdbx_seq_one_letter_code
_entity_poly.pdbx_strand_id
1 'polypeptide(L)'
;MVDQHIQQLLAEGNDLVVFANNELARSKEDVVTFLACNNIKRGISLYLQAFIESYRMQIPAHPSPDDLLKVCKSLDAKFRDLNFLPLDCAKEKGGSNFCLDIGHVEECLDVAKATQTMVLERINA
;
A
#
# COMPACT_ATOMS: atom_id res chain seq x y z
N MET A 1 -8.32 3.44 22.75
CA MET A 1 -9.29 3.96 21.77
C MET A 1 -8.46 4.49 20.61
N VAL A 2 -8.55 3.85 19.44
CA VAL A 2 -7.75 4.25 18.27
C VAL A 2 -8.21 5.64 17.82
N ASP A 3 -7.26 6.50 17.45
CA ASP A 3 -7.53 7.87 17.01
C ASP A 3 -8.47 7.87 15.79
N GLN A 4 -9.39 8.85 15.73
CA GLN A 4 -10.35 8.97 14.64
C GLN A 4 -9.66 9.18 13.28
N HIS A 5 -8.54 9.89 13.27
CA HIS A 5 -7.76 10.11 12.06
C HIS A 5 -7.11 8.81 11.56
N ILE A 6 -6.56 8.00 12.47
CA ILE A 6 -6.01 6.67 12.13
C ILE A 6 -7.10 5.80 11.48
N GLN A 7 -8.32 5.80 12.04
CA GLN A 7 -9.44 5.06 11.45
C GLN A 7 -9.81 5.57 10.05
N GLN A 8 -9.75 6.87 9.82
CA GLN A 8 -9.99 7.46 8.51
C GLN A 8 -8.93 7.04 7.49
N LEU A 9 -7.64 7.05 7.87
CA LEU A 9 -6.54 6.58 7.00
C LEU A 9 -6.71 5.10 6.62
N LEU A 10 -7.08 4.25 7.59
CA LEU A 10 -7.34 2.82 7.35
C LEU A 10 -8.55 2.60 6.42
N ALA A 11 -9.63 3.36 6.62
CA ALA A 11 -10.82 3.28 5.78
C ALA A 11 -10.52 3.73 4.33
N GLU A 12 -9.88 4.88 4.15
CA GLU A 12 -9.51 5.38 2.83
C GLU A 12 -8.54 4.43 2.11
N GLY A 13 -7.54 3.89 2.84
CA GLY A 13 -6.64 2.89 2.30
C GLY A 13 -7.37 1.63 1.82
N ASN A 14 -8.34 1.15 2.61
CA ASN A 14 -9.19 0.02 2.24
C ASN A 14 -10.03 0.28 1.00
N ASP A 15 -10.68 1.45 0.92
CA ASP A 15 -11.50 1.79 -0.24
C ASP A 15 -10.69 1.81 -1.54
N LEU A 16 -9.45 2.32 -1.50
CA LEU A 16 -8.54 2.32 -2.64
C LEU A 16 -8.11 0.91 -3.06
N VAL A 17 -7.78 0.04 -2.10
CA VAL A 17 -7.36 -1.34 -2.39
C VAL A 17 -8.53 -2.17 -2.91
N VAL A 18 -9.74 -2.00 -2.34
CA VAL A 18 -10.97 -2.63 -2.84
C VAL A 18 -11.27 -2.15 -4.26
N PHE A 19 -11.15 -0.85 -4.53
CA PHE A 19 -11.33 -0.32 -5.86
C PHE A 19 -10.35 -0.96 -6.85
N ALA A 20 -9.06 -1.03 -6.51
CA ALA A 20 -8.05 -1.63 -7.38
C ALA A 20 -8.31 -3.13 -7.64
N ASN A 21 -8.74 -3.88 -6.62
CA ASN A 21 -9.13 -5.27 -6.76
C ASN A 21 -10.32 -5.43 -7.73
N ASN A 22 -11.32 -4.55 -7.63
CA ASN A 22 -12.47 -4.57 -8.55
C ASN A 22 -12.06 -4.18 -9.98
N GLU A 23 -11.12 -3.25 -10.13
CA GLU A 23 -10.58 -2.86 -11.44
C GLU A 23 -9.83 -4.02 -12.11
N LEU A 24 -9.02 -4.76 -11.36
CA LEU A 24 -8.31 -5.94 -11.86
C LEU A 24 -9.24 -7.11 -12.19
N ALA A 25 -10.43 -7.18 -11.58
CA ALA A 25 -11.44 -8.18 -11.88
C ALA A 25 -12.22 -7.91 -13.18
N ARG A 26 -11.98 -6.78 -13.84
CA ARG A 26 -12.57 -6.47 -15.16
C ARG A 26 -11.99 -7.38 -16.24
N SER A 27 -12.63 -7.38 -17.42
CA SER A 27 -12.09 -8.08 -18.59
C SER A 27 -10.70 -7.53 -18.94
N LYS A 28 -9.85 -8.36 -19.57
CA LYS A 28 -8.49 -7.92 -20.00
C LYS A 28 -8.50 -6.75 -20.98
N GLU A 29 -9.59 -6.56 -21.71
CA GLU A 29 -9.76 -5.47 -22.69
C GLU A 29 -10.16 -4.16 -22.02
N ASP A 30 -10.80 -4.24 -20.85
CA ASP A 30 -11.41 -3.10 -20.14
C ASP A 30 -10.64 -2.69 -18.88
N VAL A 31 -9.59 -3.42 -18.49
CA VAL A 31 -8.81 -3.14 -17.29
C VAL A 31 -7.88 -1.96 -17.49
N VAL A 32 -7.91 -1.02 -16.55
CA VAL A 32 -7.00 0.13 -16.49
C VAL A 32 -5.93 -0.13 -15.44
N THR A 33 -4.90 -0.89 -15.81
CA THR A 33 -3.82 -1.34 -14.90
C THR A 33 -3.09 -0.19 -14.20
N PHE A 34 -2.89 0.92 -14.92
CA PHE A 34 -2.36 2.15 -14.33
C PHE A 34 -3.16 2.62 -13.11
N LEU A 35 -4.49 2.63 -13.22
CA LEU A 35 -5.38 3.10 -12.17
C LEU A 35 -5.35 2.16 -10.96
N ALA A 36 -5.38 0.85 -11.21
CA ALA A 36 -5.23 -0.16 -10.17
C ALA A 36 -3.88 -0.02 -9.45
N CYS A 37 -2.76 0.08 -10.19
CA CYS A 37 -1.42 0.27 -9.64
C CYS A 37 -1.33 1.53 -8.77
N ASN A 38 -1.86 2.66 -9.24
CA ASN A 38 -1.83 3.92 -8.51
C ASN A 38 -2.61 3.83 -7.18
N ASN A 39 -3.80 3.24 -7.22
CA ASN A 39 -4.64 3.07 -6.03
C ASN A 39 -4.03 2.08 -5.03
N ILE A 40 -3.40 1.00 -5.51
CA ILE A 40 -2.64 0.08 -4.65
C ILE A 40 -1.51 0.80 -3.91
N LYS A 41 -0.66 1.54 -4.63
CA LYS A 41 0.46 2.28 -4.02
C LYS A 41 -0.03 3.30 -3.01
N ARG A 42 -1.11 4.02 -3.31
CA ARG A 42 -1.71 4.98 -2.38
C ARG A 42 -2.31 4.29 -1.14
N GLY A 43 -3.02 3.18 -1.32
CA GLY A 43 -3.59 2.40 -0.22
C GLY A 43 -2.52 1.89 0.75
N ILE A 44 -1.43 1.33 0.22
CA ILE A 44 -0.25 0.93 1.00
C ILE A 44 0.29 2.11 1.83
N SER A 45 0.48 3.27 1.20
CA SER A 45 0.95 4.46 1.91
C SER A 45 0.03 4.85 3.07
N LEU A 46 -1.28 4.82 2.88
CA LEU A 46 -2.24 5.18 3.93
C LEU A 46 -2.21 4.19 5.10
N TYR A 47 -2.07 2.89 4.84
CA TYR A 47 -1.91 1.90 5.92
C TYR A 47 -0.64 2.13 6.74
N LEU A 48 0.49 2.37 6.07
CA LEU A 48 1.75 2.62 6.77
C LEU A 48 1.72 3.94 7.57
N GLN A 49 1.08 4.98 7.02
CA GLN A 49 0.86 6.24 7.73
C GLN A 49 0.01 6.03 8.99
N ALA A 50 -1.10 5.30 8.88
CA ALA A 50 -1.95 4.96 10.02
C ALA A 50 -1.15 4.26 11.15
N PHE A 51 -0.24 3.35 10.78
CA PHE A 51 0.66 2.71 11.73
C PHE A 51 1.65 3.69 12.37
N ILE A 52 2.34 4.51 11.58
CA ILE A 52 3.30 5.51 12.11
C ILE A 52 2.63 6.49 13.07
N GLU A 53 1.42 6.94 12.72
CA GLU A 53 0.63 7.85 13.57
C GLU A 53 0.14 7.19 14.85
N SER A 54 -0.08 5.88 14.86
CA SER A 54 -0.41 5.14 16.09
C SER A 54 0.71 5.21 17.14
N TYR A 55 1.96 5.42 16.71
CA TYR A 55 3.12 5.70 17.57
C TYR A 55 3.36 7.19 17.82
N ARG A 56 2.45 8.06 17.34
CA ARG A 56 2.53 9.53 17.44
C ARG A 56 3.81 10.10 16.81
N MET A 57 4.34 9.44 15.79
CA MET A 57 5.49 9.93 15.04
C MET A 57 5.06 10.78 13.85
N GLN A 58 5.91 11.73 13.45
CA GLN A 58 5.68 12.52 12.26
C GLN A 58 6.04 11.75 11.00
N ILE A 59 5.19 11.87 10.00
CA ILE A 59 5.40 11.33 8.66
C ILE A 59 6.33 12.28 7.88
N PRO A 60 7.32 11.77 7.12
CA PRO A 60 8.16 12.61 6.27
C PRO A 60 7.34 13.41 5.25
N ALA A 61 7.83 14.57 4.81
CA ALA A 61 7.17 15.33 3.75
C ALA A 61 7.25 14.58 2.42
N HIS A 62 6.09 14.38 1.76
CA HIS A 62 5.95 13.67 0.48
C HIS A 62 6.62 12.27 0.45
N PRO A 63 6.24 11.36 1.36
CA PRO A 63 6.96 10.10 1.52
C PRO A 63 6.58 9.11 0.40
N SER A 64 7.57 8.36 -0.10
CA SER A 64 7.30 7.18 -0.90
C SER A 64 6.84 6.00 -0.02
N PRO A 65 6.18 4.96 -0.58
CA PRO A 65 5.87 3.74 0.17
C PRO A 65 7.10 3.12 0.85
N ASP A 66 8.27 3.16 0.19
CA ASP A 66 9.53 2.67 0.75
C ASP A 66 10.00 3.49 1.96
N ASP A 67 9.83 4.82 1.92
CA ASP A 67 10.21 5.67 3.04
C ASP A 67 9.33 5.42 4.25
N LEU A 68 8.02 5.25 4.04
CA LEU A 68 7.09 4.87 5.10
C LEU A 68 7.44 3.48 5.68
N LEU A 69 7.75 2.51 4.82
CA LEU A 69 8.11 1.16 5.27
C LEU A 69 9.41 1.16 6.09
N LYS A 70 10.41 1.98 5.74
CA LYS A 70 11.64 2.14 6.53
C LYS A 70 11.31 2.64 7.94
N VAL A 71 10.41 3.62 8.07
CA VAL A 71 9.96 4.11 9.37
C VAL A 71 9.24 3.01 10.14
N CYS A 72 8.32 2.27 9.50
CA CYS A 72 7.62 1.16 10.14
C CYS A 72 8.58 0.07 10.64
N LYS A 73 9.61 -0.29 9.85
CA LYS A 73 10.67 -1.24 10.22
C LYS A 73 11.51 -0.80 11.43
N SER A 74 11.59 0.51 11.68
CA SER A 74 12.28 1.06 12.86
C SER A 74 11.42 1.01 14.12
N LEU A 75 10.10 1.05 13.96
CA LEU A 75 9.11 0.95 15.05
C LEU A 75 8.81 -0.49 15.45
N ASP A 76 8.61 -1.36 14.45
CA ASP A 76 8.36 -2.79 14.63
C ASP A 76 9.13 -3.59 13.58
N ALA A 77 10.04 -4.45 14.06
CA ALA A 77 10.89 -5.28 13.21
C ALA A 77 10.10 -6.27 12.34
N LYS A 78 8.84 -6.59 12.67
CA LYS A 78 7.98 -7.46 11.86
C LYS A 78 7.68 -6.89 10.47
N PHE A 79 7.75 -5.58 10.29
CA PHE A 79 7.63 -4.97 8.96
C PHE A 79 8.80 -5.34 8.01
N ARG A 80 9.84 -6.03 8.51
CA ARG A 80 10.87 -6.66 7.66
C ARG A 80 10.36 -7.86 6.87
N ASP A 81 9.25 -8.45 7.32
CA ASP A 81 8.62 -9.59 6.64
C ASP A 81 7.84 -9.14 5.38
N LEU A 82 7.54 -7.84 5.23
CA LEU A 82 6.93 -7.29 4.02
C LEU A 82 7.96 -7.14 2.89
N ASN A 83 7.66 -7.78 1.75
CA ASN A 83 8.43 -7.66 0.53
C ASN A 83 7.81 -6.63 -0.41
N PHE A 84 8.45 -5.46 -0.54
CA PHE A 84 8.01 -4.38 -1.44
C PHE A 84 8.67 -4.44 -2.82
N LEU A 85 9.49 -5.47 -3.12
CA LEU A 85 10.06 -5.65 -4.45
C LEU A 85 9.02 -5.63 -5.58
N PRO A 86 7.80 -6.20 -5.42
CA PRO A 86 6.78 -6.09 -6.46
C PRO A 86 6.34 -4.65 -6.75
N LEU A 87 6.48 -3.69 -5.83
CA LEU A 87 6.10 -2.29 -6.08
C LEU A 87 7.10 -1.53 -6.97
N ASP A 88 8.26 -2.13 -7.25
CA ASP A 88 9.31 -1.61 -8.14
C ASP A 88 8.90 -1.74 -9.61
N CYS A 89 8.04 -0.82 -10.04
CA CYS A 89 7.54 -0.76 -11.41
C CYS A 89 8.54 -0.17 -12.41
N ALA A 90 9.66 0.39 -11.94
CA ALA A 90 10.66 1.03 -12.81
C ALA A 90 11.34 0.03 -13.76
N LYS A 91 11.23 -1.28 -13.47
CA LYS A 91 11.76 -2.36 -14.30
C LYS A 91 10.85 -2.75 -15.47
N GLU A 92 9.62 -2.23 -15.54
CA GLU A 92 8.74 -2.49 -16.67
C GLU A 92 9.17 -1.75 -17.95
N LYS A 93 8.78 -2.30 -19.11
CA LYS A 93 9.06 -1.72 -20.42
C LYS A 93 8.50 -0.29 -20.49
N GLY A 94 9.39 0.70 -20.54
CA GLY A 94 9.05 2.12 -20.62
C GLY A 94 9.50 2.94 -19.41
N GLY A 95 10.04 2.32 -18.35
CA GLY A 95 10.64 3.02 -17.21
C GLY A 95 9.66 3.90 -16.43
N SER A 96 8.39 3.49 -16.39
CA SER A 96 7.32 4.23 -15.72
C SER A 96 7.32 3.95 -14.22
N ASN A 97 6.79 4.88 -13.41
CA ASN A 97 6.58 4.66 -11.97
C ASN A 97 5.39 3.74 -11.67
N PHE A 98 4.77 3.15 -12.69
CA PHE A 98 3.56 2.35 -12.63
C PHE A 98 3.75 1.01 -13.33
N CYS A 99 3.17 -0.02 -12.73
CA CYS A 99 3.13 -1.36 -13.29
C CYS A 99 1.90 -1.41 -14.19
N LEU A 100 2.08 -1.88 -15.41
CA LEU A 100 1.07 -1.93 -16.46
C LEU A 100 0.75 -3.37 -16.86
N ASP A 101 1.65 -4.32 -16.56
CA ASP A 101 1.34 -5.74 -16.68
C ASP A 101 0.33 -6.16 -15.59
N ILE A 102 -0.76 -6.82 -16.00
CA ILE A 102 -1.83 -7.22 -15.07
C ILE A 102 -1.28 -8.13 -13.97
N GLY A 103 -0.44 -9.11 -14.31
CA GLY A 103 0.11 -10.05 -13.33
C GLY A 103 1.01 -9.34 -12.32
N HIS A 104 1.82 -8.38 -12.77
CA HIS A 104 2.63 -7.57 -11.86
C HIS A 104 1.77 -6.67 -10.95
N VAL A 105 0.67 -6.10 -11.46
CA VAL A 105 -0.26 -5.32 -10.63
C VAL A 105 -1.02 -6.21 -9.63
N GLU A 106 -1.33 -7.46 -9.97
CA GLU A 106 -1.87 -8.46 -9.04
C GLU A 106 -0.88 -8.77 -7.90
N GLU A 107 0.41 -8.93 -8.19
CA GLU A 107 1.44 -9.08 -7.15
C GLU A 107 1.51 -7.84 -6.23
N CYS A 108 1.38 -6.63 -6.79
CA CYS A 108 1.30 -5.40 -6.00
C CYS A 108 0.07 -5.39 -5.08
N LEU A 109 -1.07 -5.92 -5.55
CA LEU A 109 -2.29 -6.02 -4.75
C LEU A 109 -2.10 -6.97 -3.56
N ASP A 110 -1.38 -8.08 -3.75
CA ASP A 110 -1.07 -9.01 -2.66
C ASP A 110 -0.18 -8.36 -1.60
N VAL A 111 0.80 -7.55 -2.01
CA VAL A 111 1.59 -6.71 -1.08
C VAL A 111 0.69 -5.75 -0.30
N ALA A 112 -0.32 -5.16 -0.95
CA ALA A 112 -1.26 -4.25 -0.29
C ALA A 112 -2.09 -4.95 0.79
N LYS A 113 -2.63 -6.14 0.48
CA LYS A 113 -3.39 -6.97 1.42
C LYS A 113 -2.51 -7.40 2.60
N ALA A 114 -1.29 -7.88 2.33
CA ALA A 114 -0.34 -8.25 3.38
C ALA A 114 0.02 -7.05 4.28
N THR A 115 0.21 -5.87 3.69
CA THR A 115 0.46 -4.62 4.45
C THR A 115 -0.73 -4.25 5.33
N GLN A 116 -1.96 -4.33 4.81
CA GLN A 116 -3.17 -4.07 5.57
C GLN A 116 -3.27 -4.99 6.79
N THR A 117 -3.12 -6.30 6.59
CA THR A 117 -3.17 -7.29 7.68
C THR A 117 -2.10 -7.00 8.73
N MET A 118 -0.85 -6.78 8.30
CA MET A 118 0.27 -6.44 9.19
C MET A 118 -0.06 -5.24 10.08
N VAL A 119 -0.59 -4.16 9.50
CA VAL A 119 -0.95 -2.93 10.21
C VAL A 119 -2.11 -3.15 11.17
N LEU A 120 -3.20 -3.78 10.73
CA LEU A 120 -4.40 -3.99 11.56
C LEU A 120 -4.13 -4.86 12.78
N GLU A 121 -3.28 -5.89 12.64
CA GLU A 121 -2.85 -6.74 13.76
C GLU A 121 -2.09 -5.97 14.84
N ARG A 122 -1.46 -4.83 14.50
CA ARG A 122 -0.58 -4.08 15.41
C ARG A 122 -1.23 -2.84 15.98
N ILE A 123 -2.20 -2.27 15.28
CA ILE A 123 -3.00 -1.14 15.80
C ILE A 123 -4.08 -1.62 16.78
N ASN A 124 -4.59 -2.85 16.60
CA ASN A 124 -5.66 -3.42 17.44
C ASN A 124 -5.16 -4.36 18.55
N ALA A 125 -3.85 -4.59 18.67
CA ALA A 125 -3.23 -5.36 19.75
C ALA A 125 -2.99 -4.50 20.99
#